data_AF-A0A7V2WDW1-F1
#
_entry.id   AF-A0A7V2WDW1-F1
#
_cell.length_a   1.000
_cell.length_b   1.000
_cell.length_c   1.000
_cell.angle_alpha   90.00
_cell.angle_beta   90.00
_cell.angle_gamma   90.00
#
_symmetry.space_group_name_H-M   'P 1'
#
loop_
_entity.id
_entity.type
_entity.pdbx_description
1 polymer ?
#
loop_
_entity_poly.entity_id
_entity_poly.type
_entity_poly.pdbx_seq_one_letter_code
_entity_poly.pdbx_strand_id
1 'polypeptide(L)'
;MMDTALMKKSKFRPGQVPSYPDSVYAKRLALLNAETPIELVYNKPVKAFIHLYADKRRKLTEKVLGLSELYFPMIEEILDRYNLPLELKYLAVVESALNPAAGSNKGAKGLWQFMYGTGKVYGLKVTSLVDDRYDPYKATVAACEHLKDLYDIYGNWSLALAAYNSGAGNVNRAIRRAGGTKNYWAIWPFLPRETRGYVPAFIAVNYIMHYAPEHNLFPMRPGIFFYDIDTVTVHDVLSFDQLHEMLGIPLDELKFLNPQFKLGIIPAVNGKKYTLRIPRQFADDFLNNEKALYAYKTKKGIAHDKMLAEIKKAGNRNVVIVRYGDNLGSIARRNHVYVSQLMRWNGLHSSRIYPGQKLIVYGAGSRQFYQKASTPIARSGSKAVHVVRSGENLGLIAKKYRCTITDLKEWNNLRSSRIYPGQKLFVYKPVEKSKNTIKSGKYVYHVVKPGDTLWDIAKEYDGVTVEQIKKLNNIRNSHHLRPGQKIKIATVS
;
A
#
# COMPACT_ATOMS: atom_id res chain seq x y z
N MET A 1 9.38 -16.42 20.94
CA MET A 1 10.03 -16.28 22.27
C MET A 1 11.45 -16.83 22.17
N MET A 2 12.43 -16.26 22.88
CA MET A 2 13.81 -16.82 22.87
C MET A 2 13.82 -18.23 23.50
N ASP A 3 14.64 -19.12 22.95
CA ASP A 3 14.78 -20.48 23.48
C ASP A 3 15.46 -20.46 24.86
N THR A 4 14.67 -20.60 25.92
CA THR A 4 15.14 -20.59 27.31
C THR A 4 15.97 -21.82 27.67
N ALA A 5 15.90 -22.92 26.90
CA ALA A 5 16.73 -24.10 27.14
C ALA A 5 18.18 -23.90 26.68
N LEU A 6 18.39 -23.19 25.56
CA LEU A 6 19.72 -22.83 25.07
C LEU A 6 20.39 -21.75 25.93
N MET A 7 19.61 -20.77 26.42
CA MET A 7 20.13 -19.74 27.34
C MET A 7 20.63 -20.33 28.66
N LYS A 8 19.96 -21.37 29.20
CA LYS A 8 20.38 -22.05 30.44
C LYS A 8 21.71 -22.81 30.32
N LYS A 9 22.15 -23.14 29.09
CA LYS A 9 23.44 -23.77 28.81
C LYS A 9 24.54 -22.76 28.45
N SER A 10 24.23 -21.46 28.41
CA SER A 10 25.22 -20.43 28.09
C SER A 10 26.23 -20.27 29.21
N LYS A 11 27.52 -20.28 28.87
CA LYS A 11 28.62 -19.94 29.79
C LYS A 11 28.75 -18.43 30.07
N PHE A 12 27.87 -17.62 29.50
CA PHE A 12 27.90 -16.16 29.58
C PHE A 12 26.70 -15.62 30.35
N ARG A 13 26.88 -14.48 31.02
CA ARG A 13 25.76 -13.80 31.70
C ARG A 13 24.75 -13.27 30.66
N PRO A 14 23.45 -13.19 31.00
CA PRO A 14 22.47 -12.54 30.14
C PRO A 14 22.92 -11.13 29.73
N GLY A 15 22.90 -10.83 28.43
CA GLY A 15 23.33 -9.53 27.88
C GLY A 15 24.84 -9.31 27.78
N GLN A 16 25.68 -10.23 28.28
CA GLN A 16 27.12 -10.17 28.06
C GLN A 16 27.42 -10.28 26.56
N VAL A 17 28.30 -9.41 26.05
CA VAL A 17 28.81 -9.43 24.69
C VAL A 17 30.28 -9.87 24.72
N PRO A 18 30.58 -11.16 24.43
CA PRO A 18 31.94 -11.66 24.43
C PRO A 18 32.77 -11.00 23.31
N SER A 19 34.05 -10.76 23.59
CA SER A 19 35.03 -10.31 22.60
C SER A 19 36.29 -11.17 22.75
N TYR A 20 36.99 -11.38 21.65
CA TYR A 20 38.15 -12.27 21.60
C TYR A 20 39.37 -11.57 21.00
N PRO A 21 40.60 -12.03 21.30
CA PRO A 21 41.78 -11.60 20.56
C PRO A 21 41.68 -11.96 19.07
N ASP A 22 42.39 -11.20 18.23
CA ASP A 22 42.45 -11.40 16.78
C ASP A 22 42.85 -12.82 16.39
N SER A 23 43.75 -13.45 17.15
CA SER A 23 44.20 -14.83 16.94
C SER A 23 43.06 -15.85 17.03
N VAL A 24 42.05 -15.61 17.88
CA VAL A 24 40.88 -16.49 18.01
C VAL A 24 39.96 -16.35 16.81
N TYR A 25 39.68 -15.12 16.38
CA TYR A 25 38.87 -14.86 15.18
C TYR A 25 39.55 -15.45 13.93
N ALA A 26 40.86 -15.23 13.78
CA ALA A 26 41.66 -15.76 12.69
C ALA A 26 41.65 -17.30 12.66
N LYS A 27 41.89 -17.95 13.82
CA LYS A 27 41.88 -19.42 13.92
C LYS A 27 40.53 -20.01 13.54
N ARG A 28 39.44 -19.45 14.04
CA ARG A 28 38.07 -19.91 13.75
C ARG A 28 37.71 -19.73 12.27
N LEU A 29 38.05 -18.59 11.66
CA LEU A 29 37.85 -18.39 10.23
C LEU A 29 38.72 -19.32 9.38
N ALA A 30 39.95 -19.61 9.81
CA ALA A 30 40.81 -20.57 9.11
C ALA A 30 40.23 -21.99 9.10
N LEU A 31 39.56 -22.40 10.20
CA LEU A 31 38.83 -23.68 10.24
C LEU A 31 37.67 -23.69 9.23
N LEU A 32 36.83 -22.66 9.23
CA LEU A 32 35.73 -22.55 8.25
C LEU A 32 36.25 -22.51 6.81
N ASN A 33 37.34 -21.76 6.56
CA ASN A 33 37.95 -21.63 5.24
C ASN A 33 38.46 -22.98 4.69
N ALA A 34 38.86 -23.91 5.54
CA ALA A 34 39.35 -25.22 5.11
C ALA A 34 38.22 -26.14 4.57
N GLU A 35 36.96 -25.81 4.84
CA GLU A 35 35.79 -26.64 4.53
C GLU A 35 34.98 -26.11 3.34
N THR A 36 35.39 -24.99 2.72
CA THR A 36 34.64 -24.36 1.63
C THR A 36 35.56 -23.94 0.47
N PRO A 37 35.07 -23.94 -0.79
CA PRO A 37 35.80 -23.36 -1.92
C PRO A 37 35.76 -21.81 -1.93
N ILE A 38 35.07 -21.17 -0.99
CA ILE A 38 34.99 -19.71 -0.88
C ILE A 38 36.09 -19.20 0.05
N GLU A 39 36.86 -18.21 -0.39
CA GLU A 39 37.95 -17.64 0.39
C GLU A 39 37.43 -16.81 1.61
N LEU A 40 37.57 -17.35 2.82
CA LEU A 40 37.15 -16.74 4.08
C LEU A 40 38.35 -16.16 4.86
N VAL A 41 38.86 -15.01 4.41
CA VAL A 41 40.05 -14.37 5.00
C VAL A 41 39.71 -13.56 6.25
N TYR A 42 40.49 -13.71 7.32
CA TYR A 42 40.45 -12.78 8.46
C TYR A 42 41.22 -11.49 8.16
N ASN A 43 40.57 -10.35 8.34
CA ASN A 43 41.19 -9.03 8.28
C ASN A 43 40.35 -7.97 9.02
N LYS A 44 40.86 -6.73 9.09
CA LYS A 44 40.21 -5.63 9.81
C LYS A 44 38.76 -5.35 9.33
N PRO A 45 38.46 -5.28 8.00
CA PRO A 45 37.09 -5.18 7.52
C PRO A 45 36.17 -6.31 8.00
N VAL A 46 36.60 -7.57 7.90
CA VAL A 46 35.81 -8.72 8.36
C VAL A 46 35.56 -8.65 9.86
N LYS A 47 36.58 -8.36 10.66
CA LYS A 47 36.44 -8.16 12.11
C LYS A 47 35.40 -7.08 12.45
N ALA A 48 35.40 -5.97 11.72
CA ALA A 48 34.43 -4.89 11.94
C ALA A 48 32.98 -5.36 11.69
N PHE A 49 32.75 -6.19 10.67
CA PHE A 49 31.43 -6.79 10.44
C PHE A 49 31.08 -7.87 11.48
N ILE A 50 32.05 -8.67 11.93
CA ILE A 50 31.83 -9.62 13.04
C ILE A 50 31.32 -8.86 14.27
N HIS A 51 31.97 -7.76 14.66
CA HIS A 51 31.49 -6.91 15.75
C HIS A 51 30.13 -6.26 15.45
N LEU A 52 29.87 -5.83 14.22
CA LEU A 52 28.58 -5.28 13.83
C LEU A 52 27.44 -6.27 14.14
N TYR A 53 27.59 -7.53 13.75
CA TYR A 53 26.56 -8.57 13.94
C TYR A 53 26.55 -9.16 15.36
N ALA A 54 27.70 -9.29 16.02
CA ALA A 54 27.81 -9.82 17.38
C ALA A 54 27.43 -8.82 18.48
N ASP A 55 27.55 -7.52 18.24
CA ASP A 55 27.32 -6.46 19.25
C ASP A 55 26.22 -5.49 18.82
N LYS A 56 26.43 -4.75 17.73
CA LYS A 56 25.53 -3.65 17.37
C LYS A 56 24.18 -4.11 16.81
N ARG A 57 24.12 -5.31 16.21
CA ARG A 57 22.93 -5.87 15.56
C ARG A 57 22.47 -7.19 16.16
N ARG A 58 22.74 -7.45 17.45
CA ARG A 58 22.40 -8.71 18.15
C ARG A 58 20.98 -9.20 17.91
N LYS A 59 19.97 -8.34 18.13
CA LYS A 59 18.56 -8.68 17.91
C LYS A 59 18.25 -9.10 16.47
N LEU A 60 18.93 -8.50 15.49
CA LEU A 60 18.80 -8.89 14.09
C LEU A 60 19.40 -10.28 13.89
N THR A 61 20.60 -10.51 14.43
CA THR A 61 21.29 -11.81 14.36
C THR A 61 20.47 -12.93 15.00
N GLU A 62 19.90 -12.71 16.20
CA GLU A 62 19.02 -13.66 16.89
C GLU A 62 17.76 -13.98 16.06
N LYS A 63 17.19 -12.97 15.40
CA LYS A 63 16.06 -13.16 14.47
C LYS A 63 16.49 -13.98 13.24
N VAL A 64 17.64 -13.68 12.66
CA VAL A 64 18.18 -14.44 11.51
C VAL A 64 18.45 -15.89 11.89
N LEU A 65 19.00 -16.15 13.07
CA LEU A 65 19.19 -17.51 13.59
C LEU A 65 17.85 -18.26 13.65
N GLY A 66 16.78 -17.64 14.14
CA GLY A 66 15.44 -18.26 14.10
C GLY A 66 14.90 -18.46 12.69
N LEU A 67 15.02 -17.47 11.80
CA LEU A 67 14.55 -17.58 10.41
C LEU A 67 15.37 -18.59 9.59
N SER A 68 16.61 -18.89 10.00
CA SER A 68 17.45 -19.88 9.33
C SER A 68 16.83 -21.29 9.39
N GLU A 69 16.16 -21.63 10.50
CA GLU A 69 15.45 -22.91 10.67
C GLU A 69 14.25 -23.06 9.72
N LEU A 70 13.75 -21.95 9.16
CA LEU A 70 12.67 -21.95 8.17
C LEU A 70 13.20 -21.94 6.73
N TYR A 71 14.23 -21.13 6.42
CA TYR A 71 14.63 -20.88 5.04
C TYR A 71 15.89 -21.65 4.60
N PHE A 72 16.83 -21.97 5.49
CA PHE A 72 18.07 -22.63 5.09
C PHE A 72 17.86 -24.02 4.51
N PRO A 73 16.98 -24.90 5.03
CA PRO A 73 16.78 -26.22 4.44
C PRO A 73 16.42 -26.16 2.94
N MET A 74 15.49 -25.27 2.58
CA MET A 74 15.11 -25.04 1.18
C MET A 74 16.24 -24.41 0.35
N ILE A 75 16.98 -23.45 0.91
CA ILE A 75 18.08 -22.81 0.20
C ILE A 75 19.22 -23.79 -0.06
N GLU A 76 19.57 -24.60 0.93
CA GLU A 76 20.62 -25.63 0.84
C GLU A 76 20.26 -26.70 -0.19
N GLU A 77 19.01 -27.18 -0.20
CA GLU A 77 18.51 -28.13 -1.20
C GLU A 77 18.67 -27.58 -2.64
N ILE A 78 18.33 -26.30 -2.86
CA ILE A 78 18.43 -25.68 -4.18
C ILE A 78 19.91 -25.42 -4.55
N LEU A 79 20.74 -24.96 -3.62
CA LEU A 79 22.17 -24.76 -3.87
C LEU A 79 22.85 -26.07 -4.27
N ASP A 80 22.58 -27.15 -3.54
CA ASP A 80 23.10 -28.49 -3.82
C ASP A 80 22.66 -28.99 -5.19
N ARG A 81 21.38 -28.80 -5.55
CA ARG A 81 20.84 -29.13 -6.88
C ARG A 81 21.58 -28.42 -8.02
N TYR A 82 22.05 -27.19 -7.79
CA TYR A 82 22.84 -26.43 -8.76
C TYR A 82 24.37 -26.68 -8.64
N ASN A 83 24.78 -27.59 -7.75
CA ASN A 83 26.18 -27.88 -7.42
C ASN A 83 26.97 -26.62 -7.00
N LEU A 84 26.35 -25.81 -6.15
CA LEU A 84 26.92 -24.56 -5.64
C LEU A 84 27.35 -24.70 -4.16
N PRO A 85 28.35 -23.94 -3.70
CA PRO A 85 28.75 -23.97 -2.29
C PRO A 85 27.60 -23.58 -1.37
N LEU A 86 27.35 -24.37 -0.32
CA LEU A 86 26.23 -24.18 0.59
C LEU A 86 26.35 -22.89 1.41
N GLU A 87 27.56 -22.36 1.61
CA GLU A 87 27.77 -21.10 2.32
C GLU A 87 27.13 -19.91 1.59
N LEU A 88 26.82 -20.02 0.30
CA LEU A 88 26.11 -18.98 -0.45
C LEU A 88 24.72 -18.67 0.14
N LYS A 89 24.14 -19.55 0.97
CA LYS A 89 22.93 -19.25 1.76
C LYS A 89 23.07 -17.99 2.63
N TYR A 90 24.29 -17.68 3.11
CA TYR A 90 24.57 -16.49 3.90
C TYR A 90 24.45 -15.19 3.09
N LEU A 91 24.42 -15.27 1.76
CA LEU A 91 24.11 -14.13 0.92
C LEU A 91 22.70 -13.61 1.17
N ALA A 92 21.72 -14.49 1.34
CA ALA A 92 20.34 -14.10 1.66
C ALA A 92 20.24 -13.40 3.03
N VAL A 93 21.16 -13.71 3.96
CA VAL A 93 21.29 -12.99 5.23
C VAL A 93 21.85 -11.58 5.02
N VAL A 94 22.92 -11.44 4.22
CA VAL A 94 23.53 -10.14 3.91
C VAL A 94 22.53 -9.24 3.17
N GLU A 95 21.78 -9.79 2.23
CA GLU A 95 20.84 -9.05 1.38
C GLU A 95 19.59 -8.59 2.13
N SER A 96 18.95 -9.48 2.88
CA SER A 96 17.61 -9.20 3.44
C SER A 96 17.46 -9.56 4.91
N ALA A 97 18.51 -10.10 5.55
CA ALA A 97 18.40 -10.76 6.86
C ALA A 97 17.32 -11.86 6.85
N LEU A 98 17.25 -12.64 5.77
CA LEU A 98 16.24 -13.69 5.52
C LEU A 98 14.79 -13.19 5.56
N ASN A 99 14.55 -11.92 5.23
CA ASN A 99 13.20 -11.38 5.14
C ASN A 99 12.69 -11.45 3.70
N PRO A 100 11.79 -12.38 3.36
CA PRO A 100 11.30 -12.53 1.99
C PRO A 100 10.37 -11.39 1.56
N ALA A 101 9.92 -10.53 2.47
CA ALA A 101 9.14 -9.33 2.15
C ALA A 101 10.02 -8.06 2.04
N ALA A 102 11.34 -8.18 2.17
CA ALA A 102 12.26 -7.05 2.17
C ALA A 102 12.20 -6.25 0.85
N GLY A 103 12.30 -4.93 0.96
CA GLY A 103 12.38 -4.02 -0.19
C GLY A 103 13.34 -2.88 0.08
N SER A 104 14.26 -2.62 -0.85
CA SER A 104 15.17 -1.47 -0.76
C SER A 104 14.58 -0.22 -1.41
N ASN A 105 15.12 0.94 -1.03
CA ASN A 105 14.82 2.23 -1.66
C ASN A 105 15.20 2.28 -3.15
N LYS A 106 16.10 1.38 -3.58
CA LYS A 106 16.53 1.26 -4.99
C LYS A 106 15.64 0.31 -5.79
N GLY A 107 14.70 -0.39 -5.14
CA GLY A 107 13.73 -1.27 -5.79
C GLY A 107 14.10 -2.76 -5.79
N ALA A 108 15.15 -3.14 -5.06
CA ALA A 108 15.55 -4.53 -4.84
C ALA A 108 14.57 -5.24 -3.89
N LYS A 109 14.10 -6.46 -4.22
CA LYS A 109 13.01 -7.15 -3.49
C LYS A 109 13.37 -8.58 -3.07
N GLY A 110 12.81 -9.02 -1.94
CA GLY A 110 12.83 -10.39 -1.44
C GLY A 110 14.14 -10.85 -0.80
N LEU A 111 14.24 -12.17 -0.57
CA LEU A 111 15.38 -12.78 0.15
C LEU A 111 16.73 -12.39 -0.45
N TRP A 112 16.78 -12.43 -1.78
CA TRP A 112 17.97 -12.24 -2.59
C TRP A 112 18.11 -10.83 -3.15
N GLN A 113 17.21 -9.91 -2.75
CA GLN A 113 17.19 -8.50 -3.16
C GLN A 113 17.36 -8.30 -4.69
N PHE A 114 16.55 -9.03 -5.47
CA PHE A 114 16.59 -8.88 -6.93
C PHE A 114 16.09 -7.50 -7.36
N MET A 115 16.90 -6.82 -8.18
CA MET A 115 16.45 -5.70 -9.00
C MET A 115 15.48 -6.19 -10.07
N TYR A 116 14.52 -5.35 -10.49
CA TYR A 116 13.49 -5.74 -11.47
C TYR A 116 14.09 -6.30 -12.77
N GLY A 117 15.09 -5.60 -13.33
CA GLY A 117 15.74 -6.00 -14.57
C GLY A 117 16.42 -7.36 -14.46
N THR A 118 17.26 -7.54 -13.43
CA THR A 118 17.95 -8.80 -13.17
C THR A 118 16.97 -9.94 -12.90
N GLY A 119 15.96 -9.72 -12.06
CA GLY A 119 14.95 -10.74 -11.79
C GLY A 119 14.23 -11.21 -13.05
N LYS A 120 13.93 -10.30 -13.99
CA LYS A 120 13.32 -10.66 -15.28
C LYS A 120 14.23 -11.54 -16.14
N VAL A 121 15.54 -11.31 -16.13
CA VAL A 121 16.53 -12.14 -16.86
C VAL A 121 16.45 -13.59 -16.37
N TYR A 122 16.37 -13.78 -15.05
CA TYR A 122 16.25 -15.09 -14.40
C TYR A 122 14.80 -15.54 -14.18
N GLY A 123 13.89 -15.13 -15.06
CA GLY A 123 12.53 -15.67 -15.11
C GLY A 123 11.55 -15.22 -14.02
N LEU A 124 11.93 -14.30 -13.12
CA LEU A 124 11.05 -13.78 -12.08
C LEU A 124 10.01 -12.83 -12.67
N LYS A 125 8.73 -13.19 -12.56
CA LYS A 125 7.61 -12.42 -13.11
C LYS A 125 7.10 -11.40 -12.11
N VAL A 126 6.80 -10.21 -12.60
CA VAL A 126 6.23 -9.12 -11.80
C VAL A 126 4.99 -8.57 -12.50
N THR A 127 3.86 -8.64 -11.82
CA THR A 127 2.56 -8.10 -12.22
C THR A 127 2.00 -7.21 -11.10
N SER A 128 0.79 -6.69 -11.29
CA SER A 128 0.08 -5.92 -10.25
C SER A 128 -0.33 -6.78 -9.05
N LEU A 129 -0.47 -8.10 -9.23
CA LEU A 129 -0.92 -9.02 -8.18
C LEU A 129 0.21 -9.89 -7.61
N VAL A 130 1.21 -10.20 -8.43
CA VAL A 130 2.29 -11.14 -8.09
C VAL A 130 3.64 -10.49 -8.33
N ASP A 131 4.61 -10.72 -7.45
CA ASP A 131 6.02 -10.40 -7.69
C ASP A 131 6.90 -11.54 -7.19
N ASP A 132 7.34 -12.36 -8.13
CA ASP A 132 8.10 -13.59 -7.88
C ASP A 132 9.44 -13.33 -7.19
N ARG A 133 9.93 -12.08 -7.16
CA ARG A 133 11.13 -11.73 -6.39
C ARG A 133 10.94 -11.89 -4.88
N TYR A 134 9.70 -11.79 -4.41
CA TYR A 134 9.35 -12.08 -3.03
C TYR A 134 9.12 -13.57 -2.78
N ASP A 135 8.92 -14.40 -3.81
CA ASP A 135 8.74 -15.85 -3.63
C ASP A 135 10.07 -16.49 -3.21
N PRO A 136 10.18 -17.05 -1.99
CA PRO A 136 11.44 -17.61 -1.49
C PRO A 136 12.05 -18.67 -2.41
N TYR A 137 11.24 -19.56 -2.97
CA TYR A 137 11.75 -20.65 -3.82
C TYR A 137 12.19 -20.14 -5.17
N LYS A 138 11.33 -19.40 -5.87
CA LYS A 138 11.65 -18.89 -7.22
C LYS A 138 12.83 -17.94 -7.19
N ALA A 139 12.90 -17.06 -6.20
CA ALA A 139 14.02 -16.15 -6.04
C ALA A 139 15.32 -16.90 -5.72
N THR A 140 15.27 -18.01 -4.98
CA THR A 140 16.47 -18.83 -4.70
C THR A 140 16.97 -19.55 -5.95
N VAL A 141 16.06 -20.13 -6.74
CA VAL A 141 16.39 -20.72 -8.04
C VAL A 141 17.08 -19.68 -8.95
N ALA A 142 16.47 -18.50 -9.09
CA ALA A 142 17.05 -17.39 -9.85
C ALA A 142 18.41 -16.92 -9.31
N ALA A 143 18.59 -16.92 -7.98
CA ALA A 143 19.88 -16.56 -7.36
C ALA A 143 20.96 -17.59 -7.67
N CYS A 144 20.64 -18.89 -7.67
CA CYS A 144 21.57 -19.95 -8.03
C CYS A 144 22.02 -19.81 -9.49
N GLU A 145 21.09 -19.59 -10.42
CA GLU A 145 21.41 -19.32 -11.83
C GLU A 145 22.30 -18.09 -11.97
N HIS A 146 21.96 -17.00 -11.28
CA HIS A 146 22.74 -15.78 -11.35
C HIS A 146 24.16 -15.95 -10.79
N LEU A 147 24.31 -16.60 -9.65
CA LEU A 147 25.61 -16.84 -9.02
C LEU A 147 26.48 -17.77 -9.87
N LYS A 148 25.87 -18.77 -10.51
CA LYS A 148 26.56 -19.65 -11.46
C LYS A 148 27.11 -18.87 -12.64
N ASP A 149 26.31 -18.03 -13.29
CA ASP A 149 26.77 -17.19 -14.41
C ASP A 149 27.93 -16.28 -13.99
N LEU A 150 27.84 -15.67 -12.81
CA LEU A 150 28.90 -14.82 -12.28
C LEU A 150 30.18 -15.62 -11.99
N TYR A 151 30.05 -16.84 -11.47
CA TYR A 151 31.19 -17.71 -11.26
C TYR A 151 31.83 -18.12 -12.59
N ASP A 152 31.04 -18.46 -13.60
CA ASP A 152 31.54 -18.83 -14.93
C ASP A 152 32.35 -17.68 -15.58
N ILE A 153 31.99 -16.42 -15.29
CA ILE A 153 32.75 -15.24 -15.75
C ILE A 153 34.09 -15.10 -15.01
N TYR A 154 34.09 -15.28 -13.68
CA TYR A 154 35.22 -14.87 -12.83
C TYR A 154 36.13 -16.02 -12.39
N GLY A 155 35.63 -17.25 -12.32
CA GLY A 155 36.31 -18.41 -11.74
C GLY A 155 36.65 -18.25 -10.24
N ASN A 156 36.01 -17.28 -9.57
CA ASN A 156 36.33 -16.91 -8.20
C ASN A 156 35.06 -16.41 -7.48
N TRP A 157 34.71 -17.06 -6.37
CA TRP A 157 33.50 -16.73 -5.62
C TRP A 157 33.53 -15.33 -4.99
N SER A 158 34.67 -14.87 -4.49
CA SER A 158 34.77 -13.51 -3.92
C SER A 158 34.50 -12.43 -4.97
N LEU A 159 34.94 -12.64 -6.22
CA LEU A 159 34.60 -11.76 -7.34
C LEU A 159 33.15 -11.90 -7.79
N ALA A 160 32.61 -13.12 -7.84
CA ALA A 160 31.21 -13.36 -8.16
C ALA A 160 30.28 -12.67 -7.15
N LEU A 161 30.57 -12.76 -5.84
CA LEU A 161 29.84 -12.06 -4.78
C LEU A 161 29.93 -10.53 -4.94
N ALA A 162 31.11 -10.00 -5.24
CA ALA A 162 31.27 -8.57 -5.52
C ALA A 162 30.46 -8.10 -6.74
N ALA A 163 30.37 -8.95 -7.77
CA ALA A 163 29.63 -8.68 -8.99
C ALA A 163 28.11 -8.83 -8.80
N TYR A 164 27.67 -9.73 -7.92
CA TYR A 164 26.27 -9.87 -7.53
C TYR A 164 25.75 -8.56 -6.92
N ASN A 165 26.51 -7.96 -5.99
CA ASN A 165 26.13 -6.72 -5.34
C ASN A 165 26.21 -5.47 -6.24
N SER A 166 27.27 -5.38 -7.04
CA SER A 166 27.62 -4.12 -7.74
C SER A 166 27.48 -4.18 -9.25
N GLY A 167 27.16 -5.35 -9.79
CA GLY A 167 27.17 -5.65 -11.21
C GLY A 167 28.58 -5.94 -11.76
N ALA A 168 28.66 -6.88 -12.70
CA ALA A 168 29.90 -7.30 -13.36
C ALA A 168 30.69 -6.13 -13.99
N GLY A 169 30.01 -5.09 -14.49
CA GLY A 169 30.65 -3.92 -15.09
C GLY A 169 31.54 -3.14 -14.10
N ASN A 170 31.12 -3.03 -12.83
CA ASN A 170 31.90 -2.35 -11.79
C ASN A 170 33.11 -3.18 -11.36
N VAL A 171 32.93 -4.50 -11.22
CA VAL A 171 34.03 -5.43 -10.92
C VAL A 171 35.05 -5.45 -12.06
N ASN A 172 34.62 -5.52 -13.32
CA ASN A 172 35.52 -5.50 -14.48
C ASN A 172 36.32 -4.18 -14.56
N ARG A 173 35.71 -3.05 -14.18
CA ARG A 173 36.41 -1.76 -14.08
C ARG A 173 37.47 -1.78 -12.98
N ALA A 174 37.17 -2.36 -11.83
CA ALA A 174 38.12 -2.48 -10.72
C ALA A 174 39.29 -3.41 -11.08
N ILE A 175 39.02 -4.55 -11.74
CA ILE A 175 40.06 -5.48 -12.26
C ILE A 175 41.00 -4.75 -13.22
N ARG A 176 40.47 -3.99 -14.18
CA ARG A 176 41.31 -3.20 -15.11
C ARG A 176 42.19 -2.19 -14.39
N ARG A 177 41.65 -1.51 -13.37
CA ARG A 177 42.41 -0.52 -12.57
C ARG A 177 43.50 -1.17 -11.70
N ALA A 178 43.33 -2.43 -11.32
CA ALA A 178 44.28 -3.22 -10.55
C ALA A 178 45.30 -3.98 -11.41
N GLY A 179 45.49 -3.58 -12.68
CA GLY A 179 46.44 -4.23 -13.58
C GLY A 179 45.99 -5.60 -14.10
N GLY A 180 44.69 -5.92 -14.06
CA GLY A 180 44.15 -7.18 -14.58
C GLY A 180 44.05 -8.32 -13.56
N THR A 181 44.46 -8.09 -12.31
CA THR A 181 44.44 -9.11 -11.25
C THR A 181 43.02 -9.58 -10.93
N LYS A 182 42.78 -10.90 -10.97
CA LYS A 182 41.50 -11.54 -10.60
C LYS A 182 41.49 -12.02 -9.14
N ASN A 183 41.83 -11.13 -8.21
CA ASN A 183 41.76 -11.38 -6.77
C ASN A 183 40.95 -10.27 -6.10
N TYR A 184 39.95 -10.64 -5.29
CA TYR A 184 39.05 -9.67 -4.66
C TYR A 184 39.79 -8.63 -3.81
N TRP A 185 40.73 -9.08 -2.97
CA TRP A 185 41.48 -8.21 -2.06
C TRP A 185 42.42 -7.27 -2.81
N ALA A 186 43.01 -7.72 -3.92
CA ALA A 186 43.83 -6.86 -4.79
C ALA A 186 42.99 -5.77 -5.48
N ILE A 187 41.77 -6.07 -5.91
CA ILE A 187 40.88 -5.08 -6.56
C ILE A 187 40.08 -4.24 -5.56
N TRP A 188 40.05 -4.63 -4.29
CA TRP A 188 39.26 -4.02 -3.21
C TRP A 188 39.40 -2.48 -3.14
N PRO A 189 40.60 -1.88 -3.27
CA PRO A 189 40.76 -0.42 -3.25
C PRO A 189 40.08 0.30 -4.43
N PHE A 190 39.76 -0.41 -5.51
CA PHE A 190 39.16 0.15 -6.73
C PHE A 190 37.66 -0.12 -6.87
N LEU A 191 37.10 -0.97 -6.01
CA LEU A 191 35.66 -1.24 -5.96
C LEU A 191 34.87 -0.04 -5.42
N PRO A 192 33.58 0.11 -5.77
CA PRO A 192 32.70 1.09 -5.13
C PRO A 192 32.68 0.91 -3.60
N ARG A 193 32.53 2.02 -2.87
CA ARG A 193 32.58 2.01 -1.39
C ARG A 193 31.56 1.05 -0.77
N GLU A 194 30.36 0.98 -1.34
CA GLU A 194 29.28 0.08 -0.91
C GLU A 194 29.68 -1.40 -1.09
N THR A 195 30.34 -1.72 -2.21
CA THR A 195 30.77 -3.09 -2.57
C THR A 195 31.96 -3.59 -1.76
N ARG A 196 32.84 -2.68 -1.31
CA ARG A 196 34.00 -3.02 -0.46
C ARG A 196 33.59 -3.68 0.86
N GLY A 197 32.40 -3.37 1.37
CA GLY A 197 31.87 -3.98 2.58
C GLY A 197 31.19 -5.32 2.36
N TYR A 198 30.88 -5.67 1.11
CA TYR A 198 29.95 -6.77 0.82
C TYR A 198 30.54 -8.16 1.10
N VAL A 199 31.71 -8.48 0.52
CA VAL A 199 32.39 -9.76 0.80
C VAL A 199 32.83 -9.85 2.26
N PRO A 200 33.38 -8.80 2.90
CA PRO A 200 33.63 -8.82 4.34
C PRO A 200 32.38 -9.10 5.20
N ALA A 201 31.22 -8.55 4.83
CA ALA A 201 29.96 -8.82 5.51
C ALA A 201 29.54 -10.28 5.35
N PHE A 202 29.69 -10.85 4.15
CA PHE A 202 29.41 -12.27 3.89
C PHE A 202 30.29 -13.19 4.76
N ILE A 203 31.61 -12.96 4.78
CA ILE A 203 32.54 -13.75 5.61
C ILE A 203 32.18 -13.62 7.11
N ALA A 204 31.85 -12.41 7.56
CA ALA A 204 31.45 -12.17 8.93
C ALA A 204 30.12 -12.86 9.30
N VAL A 205 29.13 -12.86 8.41
CA VAL A 205 27.89 -13.61 8.62
C VAL A 205 28.15 -15.10 8.71
N ASN A 206 28.97 -15.65 7.82
CA ASN A 206 29.36 -17.07 7.88
C ASN A 206 29.96 -17.40 9.26
N TYR A 207 30.93 -16.60 9.72
CA TYR A 207 31.51 -16.76 11.06
C TYR A 207 30.47 -16.66 12.19
N ILE A 208 29.62 -15.64 12.17
CA ILE A 208 28.64 -15.40 13.24
C ILE A 208 27.59 -16.50 13.31
N MET A 209 27.15 -17.03 12.17
CA MET A 209 26.15 -18.09 12.14
C MET A 209 26.72 -19.42 12.68
N HIS A 210 28.00 -19.72 12.44
CA HIS A 210 28.67 -20.91 12.98
C HIS A 210 29.03 -20.78 14.47
N TYR A 211 29.46 -19.59 14.89
CA TYR A 211 29.94 -19.34 16.26
C TYR A 211 28.99 -18.48 17.09
N ALA A 212 27.68 -18.49 16.78
CA ALA A 212 26.68 -17.70 17.50
C ALA A 212 26.70 -17.96 19.02
N PRO A 213 26.79 -19.22 19.51
CA PRO A 213 26.89 -19.50 20.94
C PRO A 213 28.11 -18.85 21.62
N GLU A 214 29.25 -18.76 20.93
CA GLU A 214 30.47 -18.10 21.39
C GLU A 214 30.30 -16.59 21.53
N HIS A 215 29.29 -16.00 20.90
CA HIS A 215 28.92 -14.58 21.04
C HIS A 215 27.69 -14.38 21.93
N ASN A 216 27.29 -15.42 22.68
CA ASN A 216 26.10 -15.39 23.54
C ASN A 216 24.82 -15.05 22.75
N LEU A 217 24.72 -15.52 21.49
CA LEU A 217 23.58 -15.30 20.60
C LEU A 217 22.79 -16.61 20.47
N PHE A 218 21.46 -16.50 20.52
CA PHE A 218 20.55 -17.63 20.45
C PHE A 218 19.41 -17.35 19.47
N PRO A 219 18.88 -18.37 18.79
CA PRO A 219 17.74 -18.19 17.91
C PRO A 219 16.54 -17.63 18.68
N MET A 220 15.94 -16.57 18.13
CA MET A 220 14.58 -16.20 18.50
C MET A 220 13.65 -17.20 17.81
N ARG A 221 13.07 -18.13 18.57
CA ARG A 221 12.26 -19.21 17.98
C ARG A 221 11.23 -18.65 17.01
N PRO A 222 11.23 -19.09 15.74
CA PRO A 222 10.18 -18.74 14.81
C PRO A 222 8.86 -19.35 15.31
N GLY A 223 7.73 -18.74 14.96
CA GLY A 223 6.41 -19.33 15.24
C GLY A 223 6.09 -20.52 14.34
N ILE A 224 6.87 -20.73 13.27
CA ILE A 224 6.69 -21.74 12.23
C ILE A 224 8.07 -22.26 11.81
N PHE A 225 8.26 -23.58 11.80
CA PHE A 225 9.48 -24.23 11.31
C PHE A 225 9.30 -24.78 9.88
N PHE A 226 10.39 -25.14 9.21
CA PHE A 226 10.35 -25.68 7.85
C PHE A 226 9.50 -26.96 7.72
N TYR A 227 9.49 -27.83 8.72
CA TYR A 227 8.70 -29.06 8.71
C TYR A 227 7.20 -28.84 9.01
N ASP A 228 6.83 -27.66 9.51
CA ASP A 228 5.44 -27.27 9.80
C ASP A 228 4.73 -26.68 8.57
N ILE A 229 5.41 -26.54 7.44
CA ILE A 229 4.84 -25.98 6.20
C ILE A 229 4.73 -27.04 5.12
N ASP A 230 3.76 -26.85 4.24
CA ASP A 230 3.60 -27.62 3.01
C ASP A 230 3.19 -26.71 1.86
N THR A 231 3.16 -27.26 0.65
CA THR A 231 2.74 -26.56 -0.56
C THR A 231 1.53 -27.21 -1.20
N VAL A 232 0.58 -26.36 -1.65
CA VAL A 232 -0.54 -26.78 -2.49
C VAL A 232 -0.49 -26.05 -3.82
N THR A 233 -1.05 -26.68 -4.85
CA THR A 233 -1.17 -26.06 -6.17
C THR A 233 -2.56 -25.44 -6.31
N VAL A 234 -2.58 -24.14 -6.60
CA VAL A 234 -3.81 -23.37 -6.82
C VAL A 234 -4.11 -23.31 -8.32
N HIS A 235 -5.32 -23.71 -8.68
CA HIS A 235 -5.78 -23.90 -10.06
C HIS A 235 -6.78 -22.84 -10.53
N ASP A 236 -7.44 -22.13 -9.60
CA ASP A 236 -8.37 -21.04 -9.89
C ASP A 236 -8.12 -19.84 -8.96
N VAL A 237 -8.70 -18.69 -9.29
CA VAL A 237 -8.56 -17.46 -8.50
C VAL A 237 -8.94 -17.71 -7.06
N LEU A 238 -7.99 -17.41 -6.18
CA LEU A 238 -8.14 -17.64 -4.75
C LEU A 238 -7.59 -16.45 -3.97
N SER A 239 -8.24 -16.10 -2.88
CA SER A 239 -7.80 -15.05 -1.96
C SER A 239 -7.47 -15.60 -0.59
N PHE A 240 -6.58 -14.91 0.13
CA PHE A 240 -6.28 -15.23 1.52
C PHE A 240 -7.49 -15.08 2.44
N ASP A 241 -8.42 -14.18 2.12
CA ASP A 241 -9.67 -14.05 2.88
C ASP A 241 -10.53 -15.33 2.74
N GLN A 242 -10.56 -15.99 1.57
CA GLN A 242 -11.28 -17.27 1.40
C GLN A 242 -10.65 -18.38 2.25
N LEU A 243 -9.31 -18.50 2.21
CA LEU A 243 -8.57 -19.47 3.01
C LEU A 243 -8.77 -19.24 4.52
N HIS A 244 -8.71 -17.99 4.95
CA HIS A 244 -8.91 -17.62 6.34
C HIS A 244 -10.34 -17.91 6.81
N GLU A 245 -11.34 -17.47 6.05
CA GLU A 245 -12.75 -17.62 6.46
C GLU A 245 -13.25 -19.06 6.39
N MET A 246 -12.75 -19.86 5.45
CA MET A 246 -13.23 -21.24 5.24
C MET A 246 -12.41 -22.30 5.98
N LEU A 247 -11.08 -22.13 6.04
CA LEU A 247 -10.17 -23.11 6.65
C LEU A 247 -9.59 -22.63 7.99
N GLY A 248 -9.82 -21.39 8.39
CA GLY A 248 -9.31 -20.85 9.66
C GLY A 248 -7.82 -20.49 9.65
N ILE A 249 -7.14 -20.51 8.50
CA ILE A 249 -5.71 -20.19 8.42
C ILE A 249 -5.49 -18.72 8.80
N PRO A 250 -4.56 -18.39 9.72
CA PRO A 250 -4.27 -16.99 10.06
C PRO A 250 -3.78 -16.18 8.86
N LEU A 251 -4.33 -14.97 8.68
CA LEU A 251 -3.99 -14.09 7.55
C LEU A 251 -2.53 -13.62 7.57
N ASP A 252 -1.96 -13.44 8.75
CA ASP A 252 -0.56 -13.08 8.94
C ASP A 252 0.38 -14.22 8.54
N GLU A 253 0.04 -15.47 8.85
CA GLU A 253 0.78 -16.65 8.36
C GLU A 253 0.73 -16.77 6.84
N LEU A 254 -0.45 -16.62 6.23
CA LEU A 254 -0.59 -16.64 4.76
C LEU A 254 0.28 -15.57 4.08
N LYS A 255 0.29 -14.35 4.63
CA LYS A 255 1.12 -13.24 4.13
C LYS A 255 2.60 -13.48 4.36
N PHE A 256 2.96 -14.05 5.51
CA PHE A 256 4.34 -14.34 5.87
C PHE A 256 4.94 -15.42 4.97
N LEU A 257 4.20 -16.51 4.73
CA LEU A 257 4.63 -17.63 3.88
C LEU A 257 4.56 -17.32 2.38
N ASN A 258 3.71 -16.35 1.99
CA ASN A 258 3.47 -16.02 0.58
C ASN A 258 3.51 -14.50 0.28
N PRO A 259 4.66 -13.85 0.51
CA PRO A 259 4.80 -12.40 0.30
C PRO A 259 4.75 -11.98 -1.18
N GLN A 260 4.81 -12.92 -2.12
CA GLN A 260 4.67 -12.66 -3.56
C GLN A 260 3.28 -12.18 -3.96
N PHE A 261 2.23 -12.52 -3.22
CA PHE A 261 0.84 -12.13 -3.52
C PHE A 261 0.51 -10.76 -2.89
N LYS A 262 0.75 -9.68 -3.63
CA LYS A 262 0.71 -8.29 -3.14
C LYS A 262 -0.60 -7.88 -2.47
N LEU A 263 -1.71 -8.39 -2.97
CA LEU A 263 -3.05 -8.08 -2.48
C LEU A 263 -3.71 -9.26 -1.75
N GLY A 264 -2.95 -10.32 -1.45
CA GLY A 264 -3.50 -11.58 -0.94
C GLY A 264 -4.44 -12.26 -1.95
N ILE A 265 -4.20 -12.06 -3.24
CA ILE A 265 -4.94 -12.65 -4.35
C ILE A 265 -3.96 -13.47 -5.20
N ILE A 266 -4.34 -14.71 -5.47
CA ILE A 266 -3.63 -15.70 -6.27
C ILE A 266 -4.34 -15.78 -7.62
N PRO A 267 -3.78 -15.19 -8.69
CA PRO A 267 -4.49 -15.02 -9.97
C PRO A 267 -4.31 -16.23 -10.88
N ALA A 268 -4.67 -17.43 -10.41
CA ALA A 268 -4.66 -18.64 -11.22
C ALA A 268 -5.81 -18.59 -12.24
N VAL A 269 -5.55 -18.00 -13.40
CA VAL A 269 -6.52 -17.88 -14.51
C VAL A 269 -5.94 -18.46 -15.79
N ASN A 270 -6.80 -18.89 -16.71
CA ASN A 270 -6.41 -19.39 -18.05
C ASN A 270 -5.38 -20.54 -17.97
N GLY A 271 -5.59 -21.48 -17.05
CA GLY A 271 -4.69 -22.63 -16.85
C GLY A 271 -3.36 -22.31 -16.15
N LYS A 272 -3.12 -21.04 -15.75
CA LYS A 272 -1.95 -20.70 -14.93
C LYS A 272 -2.11 -21.27 -13.53
N LYS A 273 -1.08 -21.97 -13.07
CA LYS A 273 -1.01 -22.53 -11.73
C LYS A 273 -0.07 -21.71 -10.85
N TYR A 274 -0.38 -21.65 -9.56
CA TYR A 274 0.46 -21.01 -8.55
C TYR A 274 0.67 -21.95 -7.37
N THR A 275 1.88 -22.00 -6.85
CA THR A 275 2.18 -22.69 -5.60
C THR A 275 1.86 -21.78 -4.42
N LEU A 276 1.12 -22.30 -3.45
CA LEU A 276 0.80 -21.64 -2.20
C LEU A 276 1.44 -22.43 -1.05
N ARG A 277 2.22 -21.76 -0.20
CA ARG A 277 2.74 -22.32 1.05
C ARG A 277 1.75 -22.10 2.17
N ILE A 278 1.42 -23.14 2.91
CA ILE A 278 0.50 -23.08 4.05
C ILE A 278 1.06 -23.90 5.21
N PRO A 279 0.62 -23.69 6.46
CA PRO A 279 0.93 -24.61 7.53
C PRO A 279 0.39 -25.99 7.19
N ARG A 280 1.23 -27.01 7.39
CA ARG A 280 1.01 -28.39 6.95
C ARG A 280 -0.30 -28.97 7.44
N GLN A 281 -0.71 -28.61 8.66
CA GLN A 281 -1.99 -29.05 9.24
C GLN A 281 -3.23 -28.65 8.42
N PHE A 282 -3.13 -27.67 7.52
CA PHE A 282 -4.23 -27.23 6.66
C PHE A 282 -4.16 -27.79 5.23
N ALA A 283 -3.14 -28.59 4.90
CA ALA A 283 -2.95 -29.11 3.55
C ALA A 283 -4.08 -30.07 3.14
N ASP A 284 -4.44 -31.00 4.02
CA ASP A 284 -5.53 -31.95 3.76
C ASP A 284 -6.89 -31.24 3.66
N ASP A 285 -7.15 -30.26 4.55
CA ASP A 285 -8.37 -29.45 4.51
C ASP A 285 -8.48 -28.64 3.22
N PHE A 286 -7.36 -28.10 2.71
CA PHE A 286 -7.34 -27.43 1.42
C PHE A 286 -7.74 -28.39 0.29
N LEU A 287 -7.14 -29.58 0.24
CA LEU A 287 -7.38 -30.56 -0.83
C LEU A 287 -8.83 -31.08 -0.79
N ASN A 288 -9.32 -31.42 0.40
CA ASN A 288 -10.67 -31.94 0.58
C ASN A 288 -11.77 -30.91 0.25
N ASN A 289 -11.45 -29.62 0.37
CA ASN A 289 -12.42 -28.55 0.14
C ASN A 289 -12.10 -27.67 -1.08
N GLU A 290 -11.17 -28.06 -1.96
CA GLU A 290 -10.65 -27.19 -3.04
C GLU A 290 -11.77 -26.60 -3.91
N LYS A 291 -12.73 -27.42 -4.36
CA LYS A 291 -13.88 -26.96 -5.16
C LYS A 291 -14.76 -25.98 -4.41
N ALA A 292 -15.03 -26.25 -3.13
CA ALA A 292 -15.85 -25.39 -2.29
C ALA A 292 -15.12 -24.06 -2.01
N LEU A 293 -13.80 -24.10 -1.84
CA LEU A 293 -12.94 -22.95 -1.62
C LEU A 293 -13.01 -21.97 -2.80
N TYR A 294 -12.89 -22.46 -4.04
CA TYR A 294 -13.00 -21.63 -5.24
C TYR A 294 -14.40 -21.02 -5.40
N ALA A 295 -15.45 -21.76 -5.01
CA ALA A 295 -16.82 -21.26 -5.04
C ALA A 295 -17.16 -20.31 -3.87
N TYR A 296 -16.34 -20.29 -2.81
CA TYR A 296 -16.64 -19.58 -1.58
C TYR A 296 -16.59 -18.06 -1.78
N LYS A 297 -17.68 -17.37 -1.44
CA LYS A 297 -17.73 -15.91 -1.41
C LYS A 297 -17.44 -15.42 0.01
N THR A 298 -16.37 -14.65 0.16
CA THR A 298 -15.99 -14.08 1.46
C THR A 298 -17.04 -13.11 1.98
N LYS A 299 -17.08 -12.87 3.29
CA LYS A 299 -17.98 -11.86 3.89
C LYS A 299 -17.78 -10.49 3.24
N LYS A 300 -16.53 -10.11 2.95
CA LYS A 300 -16.21 -8.87 2.21
C LYS A 300 -16.73 -8.92 0.79
N GLY A 301 -16.58 -10.04 0.09
CA GLY A 301 -17.08 -10.25 -1.27
C GLY A 301 -18.60 -10.20 -1.33
N ILE A 302 -19.30 -10.85 -0.40
CA ILE A 302 -20.77 -10.80 -0.27
C ILE A 302 -21.22 -9.38 0.09
N ALA A 303 -20.55 -8.69 1.02
CA ALA A 303 -20.85 -7.30 1.34
C ALA A 303 -20.62 -6.37 0.13
N HIS A 304 -19.57 -6.62 -0.65
CA HIS A 304 -19.31 -5.89 -1.88
C HIS A 304 -20.37 -6.19 -2.96
N ASP A 305 -20.71 -7.45 -3.18
CA ASP A 305 -21.76 -7.87 -4.12
C ASP A 305 -23.13 -7.33 -3.71
N LYS A 306 -23.46 -7.34 -2.41
CA LYS A 306 -24.69 -6.78 -1.84
C LYS A 306 -24.70 -5.26 -2.01
N MET A 307 -23.60 -4.59 -1.70
CA MET A 307 -23.43 -3.16 -1.95
C MET A 307 -23.59 -2.85 -3.46
N LEU A 308 -22.97 -3.63 -4.34
CA LEU A 308 -23.09 -3.49 -5.80
C LEU A 308 -24.51 -3.80 -6.29
N ALA A 309 -25.21 -4.76 -5.71
CA ALA A 309 -26.59 -5.13 -6.03
C ALA A 309 -27.58 -4.07 -5.54
N GLU A 310 -27.36 -3.48 -4.35
CA GLU A 310 -28.08 -2.32 -3.84
C GLU A 310 -27.82 -1.08 -4.70
N ILE A 311 -26.58 -0.88 -5.17
CA ILE A 311 -26.18 0.15 -6.14
C ILE A 311 -26.85 -0.07 -7.50
N LYS A 312 -26.95 -1.31 -7.99
CA LYS A 312 -27.64 -1.68 -9.24
C LYS A 312 -29.16 -1.52 -9.14
N LYS A 313 -29.76 -1.91 -7.99
CA LYS A 313 -31.18 -1.65 -7.69
C LYS A 313 -31.48 -0.15 -7.59
N ALA A 314 -30.51 0.65 -7.15
CA ALA A 314 -30.63 2.10 -7.03
C ALA A 314 -30.39 2.88 -8.35
N GLY A 315 -30.71 2.28 -9.51
CA GLY A 315 -30.87 2.86 -10.87
C GLY A 315 -30.13 4.17 -11.21
N ASN A 316 -29.28 4.12 -12.24
CA ASN A 316 -28.50 5.21 -12.86
C ASN A 316 -27.29 5.75 -12.08
N ARG A 317 -26.34 4.85 -11.77
CA ARG A 317 -25.01 5.23 -11.26
C ARG A 317 -23.91 4.85 -12.25
N ASN A 318 -23.22 5.83 -12.80
CA ASN A 318 -22.02 5.65 -13.61
C ASN A 318 -20.77 5.83 -12.75
N VAL A 319 -19.78 4.94 -12.88
CA VAL A 319 -18.54 5.01 -12.11
C VAL A 319 -17.42 5.56 -12.99
N VAL A 320 -16.82 6.67 -12.57
CA VAL A 320 -15.69 7.32 -13.23
C VAL A 320 -14.41 7.01 -12.47
N ILE A 321 -13.38 6.54 -13.19
CA ILE A 321 -12.04 6.32 -12.63
C ILE A 321 -11.22 7.60 -12.82
N VAL A 322 -10.71 8.15 -11.72
CA VAL A 322 -9.85 9.35 -11.70
C VAL A 322 -8.56 9.06 -12.47
N ARG A 323 -8.26 9.85 -13.51
CA ARG A 323 -7.05 9.73 -14.31
C ARG A 323 -5.93 10.62 -13.78
N TYR A 324 -4.70 10.40 -14.25
CA TYR A 324 -3.58 11.29 -13.97
C TYR A 324 -3.91 12.70 -14.47
N GLY A 325 -3.86 13.71 -13.58
CA GLY A 325 -4.22 15.10 -13.87
C GLY A 325 -5.70 15.48 -13.65
N ASP A 326 -6.58 14.52 -13.33
CA ASP A 326 -7.97 14.84 -13.01
C ASP A 326 -8.10 15.54 -11.64
N ASN A 327 -9.04 16.49 -11.56
CA ASN A 327 -9.57 17.06 -10.32
C ASN A 327 -11.11 16.99 -10.30
N LEU A 328 -11.74 17.15 -9.13
CA LEU A 328 -13.20 17.06 -9.01
C LEU A 328 -13.94 18.01 -9.97
N GLY A 329 -13.41 19.20 -10.23
CA GLY A 329 -13.99 20.14 -11.19
C GLY A 329 -13.98 19.62 -12.63
N SER A 330 -12.86 19.06 -13.06
CA SER A 330 -12.71 18.47 -14.40
C SER A 330 -13.61 17.24 -14.60
N ILE A 331 -13.75 16.40 -13.57
CA ILE A 331 -14.62 15.21 -13.60
C ILE A 331 -16.09 15.62 -13.59
N ALA A 332 -16.45 16.57 -12.73
CA ALA A 332 -17.80 17.08 -12.64
C ALA A 332 -18.26 17.70 -13.97
N ARG A 333 -17.39 18.50 -14.61
CA ARG A 333 -17.65 19.09 -15.93
C ARG A 333 -17.87 18.03 -17.02
N ARG A 334 -16.99 17.02 -17.08
CA ARG A 334 -17.04 15.93 -18.08
C ARG A 334 -18.33 15.11 -17.97
N ASN A 335 -18.90 15.03 -16.77
CA ASN A 335 -20.08 14.24 -16.50
C ASN A 335 -21.33 15.10 -16.22
N HIS A 336 -21.27 16.42 -16.53
CA HIS A 336 -22.40 17.33 -16.42
C HIS A 336 -23.05 17.42 -15.02
N VAL A 337 -22.24 17.37 -13.97
CA VAL A 337 -22.68 17.46 -12.57
C VAL A 337 -21.93 18.55 -11.82
N TYR A 338 -22.43 18.95 -10.64
CA TYR A 338 -21.70 19.88 -9.77
C TYR A 338 -20.66 19.15 -8.93
N VAL A 339 -19.55 19.84 -8.60
CA VAL A 339 -18.52 19.31 -7.68
C VAL A 339 -19.13 18.94 -6.32
N SER A 340 -20.10 19.72 -5.84
CA SER A 340 -20.82 19.44 -4.59
C SER A 340 -21.65 18.15 -4.66
N GLN A 341 -22.25 17.85 -5.81
CA GLN A 341 -22.95 16.58 -6.03
C GLN A 341 -21.96 15.43 -6.06
N LEU A 342 -20.87 15.58 -6.82
CA LEU A 342 -19.80 14.59 -6.90
C LEU A 342 -19.21 14.29 -5.51
N MET A 343 -18.98 15.30 -4.68
CA MET A 343 -18.51 15.13 -3.31
C MET A 343 -19.53 14.42 -2.43
N ARG A 344 -20.80 14.85 -2.46
CA ARG A 344 -21.89 14.24 -1.68
C ARG A 344 -22.10 12.76 -2.02
N TRP A 345 -22.10 12.41 -3.30
CA TRP A 345 -22.29 11.04 -3.77
C TRP A 345 -21.16 10.09 -3.38
N ASN A 346 -19.96 10.64 -3.15
CA ASN A 346 -18.75 9.88 -2.86
C ASN A 346 -18.29 10.06 -1.40
N GLY A 347 -19.11 10.67 -0.54
CA GLY A 347 -18.76 10.92 0.88
C GLY A 347 -17.48 11.75 1.05
N LEU A 348 -17.14 12.60 0.07
CA LEU A 348 -15.90 13.39 0.13
C LEU A 348 -16.12 14.64 0.98
N HIS A 349 -15.38 14.72 2.09
CA HIS A 349 -15.34 15.91 2.95
C HIS A 349 -14.30 16.94 2.48
N SER A 350 -13.51 16.62 1.44
CA SER A 350 -12.53 17.52 0.82
C SER A 350 -12.43 17.29 -0.69
N SER A 351 -11.77 18.20 -1.40
CA SER A 351 -11.58 18.09 -2.86
C SER A 351 -10.43 17.17 -3.29
N ARG A 352 -9.77 16.49 -2.34
CA ARG A 352 -8.63 15.62 -2.61
C ARG A 352 -9.09 14.30 -3.22
N ILE A 353 -8.53 13.96 -4.38
CA ILE A 353 -8.74 12.69 -5.08
C ILE A 353 -7.42 12.16 -5.64
N TYR A 354 -7.34 10.86 -5.91
CA TYR A 354 -6.11 10.19 -6.36
C TYR A 354 -6.34 9.43 -7.68
N PRO A 355 -5.34 9.37 -8.59
CA PRO A 355 -5.42 8.53 -9.78
C PRO A 355 -5.76 7.07 -9.43
N GLY A 356 -6.71 6.48 -10.16
CA GLY A 356 -7.25 5.14 -9.90
C GLY A 356 -8.42 5.09 -8.92
N GLN A 357 -8.70 6.18 -8.19
CA GLN A 357 -9.88 6.28 -7.34
C GLN A 357 -11.16 6.21 -8.18
N LYS A 358 -12.14 5.43 -7.72
CA LYS A 358 -13.46 5.31 -8.36
C LYS A 358 -14.41 6.32 -7.73
N LEU A 359 -15.03 7.16 -8.55
CA LEU A 359 -16.06 8.10 -8.14
C LEU A 359 -17.40 7.74 -8.77
N ILE A 360 -18.43 7.67 -7.96
CA ILE A 360 -19.83 7.51 -8.34
C ILE A 360 -20.33 8.83 -8.90
N VAL A 361 -20.92 8.77 -10.10
CA VAL A 361 -21.50 9.89 -10.80
C VAL A 361 -22.89 9.51 -11.30
N TYR A 362 -23.88 10.35 -11.05
CA TYR A 362 -25.24 10.13 -11.52
C TYR A 362 -25.45 11.13 -12.65
N GLY A 363 -25.43 10.67 -13.91
CA GLY A 363 -25.69 11.56 -15.06
C GLY A 363 -24.87 11.38 -16.34
N ALA A 364 -24.34 10.20 -16.66
CA ALA A 364 -23.83 10.00 -18.03
C ALA A 364 -24.99 9.53 -18.92
N GLY A 365 -25.55 10.45 -19.70
CA GLY A 365 -26.37 10.12 -20.87
C GLY A 365 -27.78 10.70 -20.96
N SER A 366 -28.34 11.32 -19.91
CA SER A 366 -29.70 11.89 -20.02
C SER A 366 -29.67 13.42 -20.09
N ARG A 367 -30.10 13.98 -21.23
CA ARG A 367 -30.55 15.37 -21.38
C ARG A 367 -31.61 15.80 -20.34
N GLN A 368 -32.15 14.87 -19.54
CA GLN A 368 -33.14 15.09 -18.49
C GLN A 368 -32.61 15.70 -17.18
N PHE A 369 -31.31 15.66 -16.87
CA PHE A 369 -30.78 16.24 -15.61
C PHE A 369 -30.23 17.66 -15.74
N TYR A 370 -30.17 18.20 -16.97
CA TYR A 370 -30.23 19.65 -17.15
C TYR A 370 -31.71 20.06 -17.14
N GLN A 371 -32.28 20.24 -15.95
CA GLN A 371 -33.27 21.32 -15.86
C GLN A 371 -32.48 22.61 -16.08
N LYS A 372 -32.45 23.07 -17.34
CA LYS A 372 -32.31 24.49 -17.65
C LYS A 372 -33.27 25.16 -16.69
N ALA A 373 -32.77 25.93 -15.72
CA ALA A 373 -33.60 26.59 -14.72
C ALA A 373 -34.81 27.18 -15.46
N SER A 374 -35.98 26.62 -15.21
CA SER A 374 -37.20 26.94 -15.93
C SER A 374 -37.70 28.28 -15.38
N THR A 375 -37.02 29.32 -15.86
CA THR A 375 -37.24 30.77 -15.80
C THR A 375 -35.91 31.46 -15.46
N PRO A 376 -35.32 32.25 -16.37
CA PRO A 376 -34.30 33.21 -15.98
C PRO A 376 -34.94 34.13 -14.93
N ILE A 377 -34.29 34.26 -13.77
CA ILE A 377 -34.66 35.32 -12.80
C ILE A 377 -34.58 36.63 -13.58
N ALA A 378 -35.72 37.29 -13.80
CA ALA A 378 -35.74 38.63 -14.37
C ALA A 378 -34.86 39.50 -13.47
N ARG A 379 -33.75 40.00 -14.01
CA ARG A 379 -32.80 40.85 -13.28
C ARG A 379 -33.22 42.29 -13.47
N SER A 380 -33.11 43.12 -12.42
CA SER A 380 -33.35 44.55 -12.60
C SER A 380 -32.31 45.06 -13.60
N GLY A 381 -32.74 45.81 -14.62
CA GLY A 381 -31.81 46.39 -15.60
C GLY A 381 -30.80 47.38 -14.98
N SER A 382 -30.95 47.71 -13.69
CA SER A 382 -30.07 48.59 -12.93
C SER A 382 -28.81 47.87 -12.41
N LYS A 383 -27.67 48.29 -12.94
CA LYS A 383 -26.33 47.88 -12.51
C LYS A 383 -26.03 48.44 -11.11
N ALA A 384 -25.77 47.57 -10.14
CA ALA A 384 -25.36 47.96 -8.79
C ALA A 384 -23.88 47.63 -8.54
N VAL A 385 -23.26 48.28 -7.55
CA VAL A 385 -21.86 48.03 -7.14
C VAL A 385 -21.83 47.39 -5.76
N HIS A 386 -21.09 46.29 -5.63
CA HIS A 386 -20.78 45.62 -4.39
C HIS A 386 -19.30 45.81 -4.04
N VAL A 387 -19.00 46.33 -2.85
CA VAL A 387 -17.63 46.45 -2.34
C VAL A 387 -17.31 45.19 -1.55
N VAL A 388 -16.30 44.44 -2.01
CA VAL A 388 -15.86 43.18 -1.38
C VAL A 388 -15.37 43.47 0.03
N ARG A 389 -15.93 42.77 1.04
CA ARG A 389 -15.50 42.89 2.44
C ARG A 389 -14.40 41.89 2.77
N SER A 390 -13.66 42.15 3.85
CA SER A 390 -12.68 41.18 4.37
C SER A 390 -13.37 39.84 4.68
N GLY A 391 -12.86 38.77 4.09
CA GLY A 391 -13.42 37.41 4.21
C GLY A 391 -14.49 37.01 3.17
N GLU A 392 -14.96 37.92 2.30
CA GLU A 392 -15.86 37.55 1.19
C GLU A 392 -15.10 36.91 0.02
N ASN A 393 -15.76 35.97 -0.67
CA ASN A 393 -15.28 35.36 -1.91
C ASN A 393 -16.40 35.39 -2.97
N LEU A 394 -16.06 35.18 -4.26
CA LEU A 394 -17.04 35.25 -5.36
C LEU A 394 -18.24 34.32 -5.17
N GLY A 395 -18.10 33.19 -4.46
CA GLY A 395 -19.20 32.29 -4.17
C GLY A 395 -20.20 32.88 -3.17
N LEU A 396 -19.73 33.53 -2.10
CA LEU A 396 -20.57 34.21 -1.12
C LEU A 396 -21.31 35.40 -1.75
N ILE A 397 -20.62 36.15 -2.61
CA ILE A 397 -21.19 37.29 -3.33
C ILE A 397 -22.22 36.82 -4.35
N ALA A 398 -21.90 35.80 -5.15
CA ALA A 398 -22.84 35.21 -6.11
C ALA A 398 -24.12 34.70 -5.43
N LYS A 399 -23.98 34.04 -4.26
CA LYS A 399 -25.12 33.62 -3.43
C LYS A 399 -25.97 34.81 -2.97
N LYS A 400 -25.33 35.90 -2.51
CA LYS A 400 -26.01 37.13 -2.05
C LYS A 400 -26.86 37.77 -3.15
N TYR A 401 -26.35 37.81 -4.37
CA TYR A 401 -27.04 38.41 -5.52
C TYR A 401 -27.84 37.42 -6.37
N ARG A 402 -27.93 36.15 -5.92
CA ARG A 402 -28.62 35.06 -6.61
C ARG A 402 -28.18 34.93 -8.09
N CYS A 403 -26.88 35.04 -8.34
CA CYS A 403 -26.26 34.82 -9.64
C CYS A 403 -25.24 33.68 -9.57
N THR A 404 -24.68 33.29 -10.71
CA THR A 404 -23.57 32.34 -10.75
C THR A 404 -22.22 33.07 -10.62
N ILE A 405 -21.17 32.33 -10.23
CA ILE A 405 -19.79 32.87 -10.25
C ILE A 405 -19.41 33.27 -11.69
N THR A 406 -19.93 32.57 -12.69
CA THR A 406 -19.72 32.88 -14.11
C THR A 406 -20.34 34.23 -14.47
N ASP A 407 -21.62 34.46 -14.14
CA ASP A 407 -22.27 35.77 -14.33
C ASP A 407 -21.45 36.89 -13.67
N LEU A 408 -21.05 36.69 -12.42
CA LEU A 408 -20.31 37.69 -11.66
C LEU A 408 -18.93 37.98 -12.27
N LYS A 409 -18.29 36.98 -12.88
CA LYS A 409 -17.03 37.18 -13.60
C LYS A 409 -17.23 37.90 -14.92
N GLU A 410 -18.26 37.55 -15.68
CA GLU A 410 -18.59 38.19 -16.95
C GLU A 410 -18.94 39.67 -16.76
N TRP A 411 -19.79 40.00 -15.78
CA TRP A 411 -20.16 41.38 -15.45
C TRP A 411 -18.96 42.27 -15.06
N ASN A 412 -17.87 41.65 -14.63
CA ASN A 412 -16.69 42.30 -14.09
C ASN A 412 -15.41 42.01 -14.89
N ASN A 413 -15.52 41.36 -16.06
CA ASN A 413 -14.40 40.92 -16.89
C ASN A 413 -13.27 40.20 -16.12
N LEU A 414 -13.62 39.41 -15.10
CA LEU A 414 -12.67 38.72 -14.24
C LEU A 414 -12.17 37.44 -14.90
N ARG A 415 -10.87 37.40 -15.26
CA ARG A 415 -10.21 36.20 -15.79
C ARG A 415 -9.96 35.10 -14.74
N SER A 416 -10.02 35.44 -13.44
CA SER A 416 -9.78 34.51 -12.34
C SER A 416 -10.82 34.66 -11.22
N SER A 417 -10.81 33.75 -10.25
CA SER A 417 -11.71 33.83 -9.07
C SER A 417 -11.15 34.65 -7.91
N ARG A 418 -9.96 35.27 -8.07
CA ARG A 418 -9.29 36.03 -7.01
C ARG A 418 -9.90 37.43 -6.93
N ILE A 419 -10.33 37.83 -5.74
CA ILE A 419 -10.83 39.17 -5.41
C ILE A 419 -10.21 39.67 -4.11
N TYR A 420 -10.13 40.99 -3.92
CA TYR A 420 -9.50 41.62 -2.76
C TYR A 420 -10.50 42.47 -1.96
N PRO A 421 -10.36 42.57 -0.63
CA PRO A 421 -11.15 43.51 0.17
C PRO A 421 -11.04 44.94 -0.38
N GLY A 422 -12.17 45.65 -0.46
CA GLY A 422 -12.29 46.98 -1.07
C GLY A 422 -12.53 46.97 -2.59
N GLN A 423 -12.36 45.84 -3.26
CA GLN A 423 -12.63 45.73 -4.70
C GLN A 423 -14.12 45.96 -5.01
N LYS A 424 -14.40 46.79 -6.02
CA LYS A 424 -15.77 47.06 -6.49
C LYS A 424 -16.15 46.07 -7.58
N LEU A 425 -17.25 45.35 -7.39
CA LEU A 425 -17.82 44.41 -8.35
C LEU A 425 -19.22 44.87 -8.76
N PHE A 426 -19.47 44.92 -10.06
CA PHE A 426 -20.79 45.07 -10.65
C PHE A 426 -21.65 43.84 -10.42
N VAL A 427 -22.86 44.07 -9.96
CA VAL A 427 -23.85 43.05 -9.61
C VAL A 427 -25.23 43.50 -10.06
N TYR A 428 -26.08 42.55 -10.41
CA TYR A 428 -27.48 42.80 -10.78
C TYR A 428 -28.38 42.06 -9.81
N LYS A 429 -29.32 42.79 -9.21
CA LYS A 429 -30.27 42.21 -8.25
C LYS A 429 -31.45 41.55 -9.00
N PRO A 430 -32.05 40.49 -8.46
CA PRO A 430 -33.34 39.99 -8.93
C PRO A 430 -34.42 41.07 -8.86
N VAL A 431 -35.33 41.15 -9.84
CA VAL A 431 -36.56 41.92 -9.69
C VAL A 431 -37.42 41.25 -8.63
N GLU A 432 -37.74 41.96 -7.54
CA GLU A 432 -38.64 41.44 -6.51
C GLU A 432 -40.07 41.42 -7.05
N LYS A 433 -40.65 40.23 -7.25
CA LYS A 433 -42.11 40.11 -7.41
C LYS A 433 -42.78 40.33 -6.06
N SER A 434 -43.81 41.15 -6.07
CA SER A 434 -44.62 41.57 -4.92
C SER A 434 -45.08 40.40 -4.06
N LYS A 435 -45.07 40.62 -2.74
CA LYS A 435 -45.59 39.73 -1.70
C LYS A 435 -47.03 39.29 -2.04
N ASN A 436 -47.23 38.03 -2.40
CA ASN A 436 -48.58 37.44 -2.36
C ASN A 436 -48.93 37.10 -0.91
N THR A 437 -49.91 37.85 -0.41
CA THR A 437 -50.67 37.67 0.82
C THR A 437 -51.40 36.33 0.80
N ILE A 438 -51.36 35.64 1.94
CA ILE A 438 -51.96 34.32 2.17
C ILE A 438 -53.49 34.46 2.30
N LYS A 439 -54.27 33.69 1.53
CA LYS A 439 -55.62 33.28 1.93
C LYS A 439 -55.51 32.07 2.86
N SER A 440 -56.20 32.16 3.97
CA SER A 440 -56.24 31.22 5.09
C SER A 440 -56.78 29.84 4.72
N GLY A 441 -56.26 28.79 5.36
CA GLY A 441 -57.12 27.67 5.78
C GLY A 441 -56.60 26.25 5.68
N LYS A 442 -55.64 25.91 4.80
CA LYS A 442 -55.18 24.52 4.66
C LYS A 442 -53.72 24.35 5.05
N TYR A 443 -53.49 23.42 5.98
CA TYR A 443 -52.16 22.97 6.40
C TYR A 443 -52.15 21.44 6.46
N VAL A 444 -50.98 20.85 6.21
CA VAL A 444 -50.72 19.43 6.44
C VAL A 444 -49.80 19.27 7.65
N TYR A 445 -49.89 18.11 8.31
CA TYR A 445 -48.96 17.79 9.40
C TYR A 445 -47.74 17.04 8.85
N HIS A 446 -46.56 17.55 9.19
CA HIS A 446 -45.29 16.86 9.01
C HIS A 446 -44.81 16.29 10.35
N VAL A 447 -44.42 15.02 10.38
CA VAL A 447 -43.84 14.38 11.57
C VAL A 447 -42.32 14.46 11.47
N VAL A 448 -41.70 15.23 12.37
CA VAL A 448 -40.24 15.45 12.40
C VAL A 448 -39.51 14.12 12.60
N LYS A 449 -38.59 13.78 11.71
CA LYS A 449 -37.74 12.58 11.81
C LYS A 449 -36.41 12.89 12.51
N PRO A 450 -35.70 11.88 13.04
CA PRO A 450 -34.37 12.06 13.62
C PRO A 450 -33.40 12.73 12.63
N GLY A 451 -32.94 13.93 12.97
CA GLY A 451 -31.99 14.72 12.17
C GLY A 451 -32.62 15.79 11.28
N ASP A 452 -33.95 15.90 11.21
CA ASP A 452 -34.62 16.93 10.41
C ASP A 452 -34.35 18.33 10.97
N THR A 453 -34.08 19.27 10.06
CA THR A 453 -34.05 20.70 10.37
C THR A 453 -35.23 21.41 9.70
N LEU A 454 -35.69 22.55 10.25
CA LEU A 454 -36.73 23.36 9.59
C LEU A 454 -36.37 23.74 8.14
N TRP A 455 -35.07 23.84 7.83
CA TRP A 455 -34.59 24.14 6.49
C TRP A 455 -34.82 22.97 5.52
N ASP A 456 -34.55 21.75 5.97
CA ASP A 456 -34.79 20.54 5.19
C ASP A 456 -36.30 20.31 5.00
N ILE A 457 -37.09 20.50 6.07
CA ILE A 457 -38.56 20.38 6.00
C ILE A 457 -39.14 21.42 5.04
N ALA A 458 -38.71 22.69 5.10
CA ALA A 458 -39.20 23.73 4.18
C ALA A 458 -38.91 23.40 2.71
N LYS A 459 -37.81 22.69 2.44
CA LYS A 459 -37.43 22.28 1.08
C LYS A 459 -38.26 21.11 0.55
N GLU A 460 -38.87 20.33 1.43
CA GLU A 460 -39.73 19.21 1.06
C GLU A 460 -41.12 19.68 0.59
N TYR A 461 -41.54 20.89 0.97
CA TYR A 461 -42.84 21.45 0.59
C TYR A 461 -42.66 22.67 -0.32
N ASP A 462 -43.11 22.54 -1.57
CA ASP A 462 -42.97 23.59 -2.58
C ASP A 462 -43.61 24.91 -2.13
N GLY A 463 -42.85 26.01 -2.26
CA GLY A 463 -43.28 27.35 -1.90
C GLY A 463 -43.30 27.67 -0.40
N VAL A 464 -42.90 26.73 0.47
CA VAL A 464 -42.84 26.93 1.92
C VAL A 464 -41.45 27.38 2.36
N THR A 465 -41.40 28.39 3.22
CA THR A 465 -40.16 28.91 3.82
C THR A 465 -40.06 28.54 5.30
N VAL A 466 -38.83 28.47 5.80
CA VAL A 466 -38.53 28.26 7.23
C VAL A 466 -39.29 29.25 8.11
N GLU A 467 -39.38 30.51 7.68
CA GLU A 467 -40.04 31.56 8.46
C GLU A 467 -41.56 31.37 8.51
N GLN A 468 -42.18 30.87 7.43
CA GLN A 468 -43.58 30.51 7.42
C GLN A 468 -43.87 29.32 8.34
N ILE A 469 -43.02 28.30 8.36
CA ILE A 469 -43.16 27.15 9.28
C ILE A 469 -43.03 27.61 10.74
N LYS A 470 -42.05 28.46 11.05
CA LYS A 470 -41.87 29.02 12.40
C LYS A 470 -43.09 29.78 12.87
N LYS A 471 -43.61 30.66 12.01
CA LYS A 471 -44.79 31.48 12.31
C LYS A 471 -46.06 30.64 12.47
N LEU A 472 -46.27 29.62 11.63
CA LEU A 472 -47.46 28.77 11.68
C LEU A 472 -47.50 27.84 12.90
N ASN A 473 -46.34 27.52 13.47
CA ASN A 473 -46.19 26.61 14.61
C ASN A 473 -45.77 27.30 15.92
N ASN A 474 -45.73 28.63 15.95
CA ASN A 474 -45.23 29.42 17.08
C ASN A 474 -43.83 28.99 17.58
N ILE A 475 -42.94 28.56 16.68
CA ILE A 475 -41.60 28.09 17.01
C ILE A 475 -40.65 29.29 17.10
N ARG A 476 -40.24 29.64 18.33
CA ARG A 476 -39.26 30.71 18.58
C ARG A 476 -37.80 30.25 18.46
N ASN A 477 -37.51 29.00 18.81
CA ASN A 477 -36.18 28.40 18.68
C ASN A 477 -36.23 27.10 17.89
N SER A 478 -35.57 27.07 16.74
CA SER A 478 -35.55 25.94 15.80
C SER A 478 -34.64 24.78 16.22
N HIS A 479 -33.83 24.95 17.26
CA HIS A 479 -32.92 23.90 17.77
C HIS A 479 -33.62 22.87 18.67
N HIS A 480 -34.91 23.04 18.98
CA HIS A 480 -35.68 22.15 19.86
C HIS A 480 -36.71 21.28 19.12
N LEU A 481 -36.55 21.07 17.81
CA LEU A 481 -37.37 20.11 17.08
C LEU A 481 -37.08 18.70 17.58
N ARG A 482 -38.09 18.04 18.16
CA ARG A 482 -37.96 16.67 18.66
C ARG A 482 -38.44 15.67 17.62
N PRO A 483 -37.72 14.57 17.38
CA PRO A 483 -38.23 13.48 16.55
C PRO A 483 -39.59 12.98 17.07
N GLY A 484 -40.55 12.79 16.16
CA GLY A 484 -41.94 12.46 16.46
C GLY A 484 -42.87 13.67 16.65
N GLN A 485 -42.33 14.90 16.75
CA GLN A 485 -43.12 16.12 16.86
C GLN A 485 -43.89 16.39 15.57
N LYS A 486 -45.19 16.68 15.66
CA LYS A 486 -46.01 17.09 14.51
C LYS A 486 -46.00 18.60 14.35
N ILE A 487 -45.61 19.10 13.17
CA ILE A 487 -45.64 20.54 12.84
C ILE A 487 -46.53 20.78 11.62
N LYS A 488 -47.29 21.88 11.66
CA LYS A 488 -48.19 22.35 10.60
C LYS A 488 -47.37 22.98 9.47
N ILE A 489 -47.63 22.58 8.25
CA ILE A 489 -47.00 23.14 7.06
C ILE A 489 -48.11 23.73 6.19
N ALA A 490 -47.99 25.01 5.83
CA ALA A 490 -48.96 25.69 4.97
C ALA A 490 -48.96 25.02 3.59
N THR A 491 -50.14 24.67 3.07
CA THR A 491 -50.26 24.22 1.68
C THR A 491 -50.42 25.44 0.79
N VAL A 492 -49.47 25.65 -0.12
CA VAL A 492 -49.64 26.61 -1.21
C VAL A 492 -50.48 25.91 -2.28
N SER A 493 -51.62 26.47 -2.67
CA SER A 493 -52.33 26.05 -3.88
C SER A 493 -51.69 26.69 -5.11
#